data_AF-A0A8H9JVT8-F1
#
_entry.id   AF-A0A8H9JVT8-F1
#
_cell.length_a   1.000
_cell.length_b   1.000
_cell.length_c   1.000
_cell.angle_alpha   90.00
_cell.angle_beta   90.00
_cell.angle_gamma   90.00
#
_symmetry.space_group_name_H-M   'P 1'
#
loop_
_entity.id
_entity.type
_entity.pdbx_description
1 polymer ?
#
loop_
_entity_poly.entity_id
_entity_poly.type
_entity_poly.pdbx_seq_one_letter_code
_entity_poly.pdbx_strand_id
1 'polypeptide(L)' 'MTGLERPFVSVHSRSDLEREVEMAEALMANGLSPFLEDVTPTEAYIEALKFVMNQQGSSVRADYEDMMEEV' A
#
# COMPACT_ATOMS: atom_id res chain seq x y z
N MET A 1 28.00 -15.13 -14.32
CA MET A 1 27.29 -13.88 -13.98
C MET A 1 27.06 -13.89 -12.47
N THR A 2 27.87 -13.17 -11.71
CA THR A 2 27.55 -12.87 -10.31
C THR A 2 27.06 -11.43 -10.26
N GLY A 3 25.97 -11.15 -10.98
CA GLY A 3 25.27 -9.89 -10.85
C GLY A 3 24.60 -9.95 -9.49
N LEU A 4 25.24 -9.37 -8.48
CA LEU A 4 24.59 -9.13 -7.20
C LEU A 4 23.31 -8.36 -7.53
N GLU A 5 22.18 -9.08 -7.48
CA GLU A 5 20.86 -8.49 -7.59
C GLU A 5 20.86 -7.34 -6.60
N ARG A 6 20.77 -6.10 -7.11
CA ARG A 6 20.77 -4.93 -6.25
C ARG A 6 19.66 -5.15 -5.23
N PRO A 7 19.96 -5.11 -3.92
CA PRO A 7 18.94 -5.25 -2.91
C PRO A 7 17.80 -4.30 -3.26
N PHE A 8 16.57 -4.80 -3.18
CA PHE A 8 15.42 -3.94 -3.30
C PHE A 8 15.43 -2.98 -2.09
N VAL A 9 15.62 -1.68 -2.35
CA VAL A 9 15.68 -0.65 -1.32
C VAL A 9 14.41 0.19 -1.42
N SER A 10 13.56 0.10 -0.41
CA SER A 10 12.45 1.03 -0.19
C SER A 10 12.93 2.22 0.63
N VAL A 11 12.36 3.40 0.42
CA VAL A 11 12.59 4.55 1.31
C VAL A 11 11.82 4.41 2.63
N HIS A 12 10.76 3.60 2.61
CA HIS A 12 9.90 3.36 3.76
C HIS A 12 10.60 2.42 4.72
N SER A 13 10.51 2.72 6.00
CA SER A 13 10.96 1.78 7.02
C SER A 13 10.06 0.55 7.03
N ARG A 14 10.55 -0.54 7.63
CA ARG A 14 9.73 -1.74 7.84
C ARG A 14 8.46 -1.41 8.64
N SER A 15 8.57 -0.58 9.67
CA SER A 15 7.41 -0.17 10.48
C SER A 15 6.38 0.63 9.69
N ASP A 16 6.82 1.45 8.73
CA ASP A 16 5.88 2.19 7.86
C ASP A 16 5.07 1.23 6.98
N LEU A 17 5.74 0.20 6.45
CA LEU A 17 5.09 -0.84 5.63
C LEU A 17 4.19 -1.75 6.48
N GLU A 18 4.58 -2.09 7.70
CA GLU A 18 3.72 -2.85 8.62
C GLU A 18 2.47 -2.04 8.98
N ARG A 19 2.62 -0.73 9.21
CA ARG A 19 1.48 0.16 9.46
C ARG A 19 0.54 0.24 8.26
N GLU A 20 1.09 0.25 7.05
CA GLU A 20 0.32 0.18 5.82
C GLU A 20 -0.54 -1.09 5.74
N VAL A 21 0.03 -2.23 6.11
CA VAL A 21 -0.70 -3.50 6.16
C VAL A 21 -1.79 -3.47 7.22
N GLU A 22 -1.51 -2.94 8.42
CA GLU A 22 -2.52 -2.80 9.49
C GLU A 22 -3.72 -1.96 9.03
N MET A 23 -3.49 -0.86 8.31
CA MET A 23 -4.57 -0.03 7.75
C MET A 23 -5.38 -0.79 6.69
N ALA A 24 -4.72 -1.51 5.78
CA ALA A 24 -5.39 -2.32 4.77
C ALA A 24 -6.26 -3.43 5.41
N GLU A 25 -5.74 -4.12 6.43
CA GLU A 25 -6.47 -5.15 7.16
C GLU A 25 -7.69 -4.56 7.89
N ALA A 26 -7.57 -3.36 8.45
CA ALA A 26 -8.69 -2.66 9.08
C ALA A 26 -9.78 -2.26 8.08
N LEU A 27 -9.42 -1.78 6.89
CA LEU A 27 -10.38 -1.52 5.80
C LEU A 27 -11.15 -2.80 5.45
N MET A 28 -10.42 -3.91 5.24
CA MET A 28 -11.03 -5.21 4.93
C MET A 28 -11.98 -5.68 6.04
N ALA A 29 -11.61 -5.49 7.31
CA ALA A 29 -12.43 -5.85 8.46
C ALA A 29 -13.75 -5.05 8.53
N ASN A 30 -13.78 -3.83 7.97
CA ASN A 30 -14.96 -2.98 7.90
C ASN A 30 -15.72 -3.12 6.55
N GLY A 31 -15.35 -4.08 5.72
CA GLY A 31 -16.03 -4.34 4.44
C GLY A 31 -15.64 -3.38 3.32
N LEU A 32 -14.60 -2.56 3.52
CA LEU A 32 -14.02 -1.70 2.51
C LEU A 32 -12.93 -2.46 1.75
N SER A 33 -12.85 -2.24 0.45
CA SER A 33 -11.74 -2.75 -0.35
C SER A 33 -10.52 -1.86 -0.11
N PRO A 34 -9.36 -2.41 0.32
CA PRO A 34 -8.12 -1.64 0.41
C PRO A 34 -7.49 -1.41 -0.99
N PHE A 35 -8.08 -2.00 -2.03
CA PHE A 35 -7.74 -1.73 -3.42
C PHE A 35 -8.69 -0.66 -3.96
N LEU A 36 -8.14 0.22 -4.81
CA LEU A 36 -8.89 1.24 -5.54
C LEU A 36 -10.13 0.64 -6.19
N GLU A 37 -11.25 1.36 -6.16
CA GLU A 37 -12.44 0.97 -6.91
C GLU A 37 -12.16 1.04 -8.41
N ASP A 38 -12.84 0.18 -9.18
CA ASP A 38 -12.74 0.12 -10.65
C ASP A 38 -11.36 -0.20 -11.25
N VAL A 39 -10.37 -0.63 -10.45
CA VAL A 39 -9.08 -1.07 -10.97
C VAL A 39 -8.96 -2.59 -11.05
N THR A 40 -8.18 -3.06 -12.02
CA THR A 40 -7.82 -4.48 -12.13
C THR A 40 -6.79 -4.86 -11.05
N PRO A 41 -6.68 -6.15 -10.68
CA PRO A 41 -5.64 -6.62 -9.74
C PRO A 41 -4.21 -6.24 -10.18
N THR A 42 -3.96 -6.18 -11.48
CA THR A 42 -2.67 -5.78 -12.05
C THR A 42 -2.37 -4.31 -11.78
N GLU A 43 -3.36 -3.43 -11.92
CA GLU A 43 -3.20 -1.99 -11.64
C GLU A 43 -2.98 -1.74 -10.15
N ALA A 44 -3.76 -2.41 -9.29
CA ALA A 44 -3.56 -2.37 -7.85
C ALA A 44 -2.15 -2.83 -7.43
N TYR A 45 -1.63 -3.89 -8.07
CA TYR A 45 -0.25 -4.35 -7.84
C TYR A 45 0.80 -3.30 -8.25
N ILE A 46 0.60 -2.64 -9.39
CA ILE A 46 1.50 -1.58 -9.86
C ILE A 46 1.48 -0.38 -8.91
N GLU A 47 0.33 0.02 -8.40
CA GLU A 47 0.19 1.08 -7.40
C GLU A 47 0.94 0.76 -6.11
N ALA A 48 0.76 -0.46 -5.58
CA ALA A 48 1.52 -0.91 -4.40
C ALA A 48 3.04 -0.83 -4.63
N LEU A 49 3.52 -1.23 -5.81
CA LEU A 49 4.94 -1.10 -6.15
C LEU A 49 5.40 0.35 -6.22
N LYS A 50 4.61 1.24 -6.84
CA LYS A 50 4.93 2.67 -6.92
C LYS A 50 5.00 3.31 -5.53
N PHE A 51 4.12 2.92 -4.60
CA PHE A 51 4.19 3.38 -3.21
C PHE A 51 5.51 2.95 -2.56
N VAL A 52 5.87 1.67 -2.66
CA VAL A 52 7.13 1.14 -2.10
C VAL A 52 8.36 1.80 -2.74
N MET A 53 8.27 2.16 -4.02
CA MET A 53 9.32 2.88 -4.75
C MET A 53 9.34 4.40 -4.51
N ASN A 54 8.48 4.93 -3.62
CA ASN A 54 8.32 6.36 -3.34
C ASN A 54 7.96 7.21 -4.56
N GLN A 55 7.25 6.62 -5.52
CA GLN A 55 6.76 7.33 -6.71
C GLN A 55 5.38 7.93 -6.49
N GLN A 56 4.65 7.45 -5.47
CA GLN A 56 3.33 7.93 -5.11
C GLN A 56 3.04 7.75 -3.62
N GLY A 57 2.00 8.43 -3.14
CA GLY A 57 1.47 8.28 -1.80
C GLY A 57 0.73 6.95 -1.59
N SER A 58 0.34 6.74 -0.34
CA SER A 58 -0.47 5.60 0.07
C SER A 58 -1.95 5.86 -0.21
N SER A 59 -2.57 5.05 -1.07
CA SER A 59 -4.03 5.05 -1.23
C SER A 59 -4.71 4.45 0.01
N VAL A 60 -4.14 3.38 0.56
CA VAL A 60 -4.65 2.68 1.75
C VAL A 60 -4.78 3.62 2.95
N ARG A 61 -3.81 4.53 3.15
CA ARG A 61 -3.86 5.51 4.22
C ARG A 61 -4.96 6.53 4.02
N ALA A 62 -5.12 7.03 2.79
CA ALA A 62 -6.19 7.97 2.47
C ALA A 62 -7.56 7.33 2.76
N ASP A 63 -7.79 6.12 2.25
CA ASP A 63 -9.05 5.40 2.45
C ASP A 63 -9.28 5.08 3.95
N TYR A 64 -8.22 4.76 4.68
CA TYR A 64 -8.28 4.52 6.13
C TYR A 64 -8.59 5.78 6.93
N GLU A 65 -7.97 6.91 6.58
CA GLU A 65 -8.23 8.22 7.20
C GLU A 65 -9.69 8.63 6.94
N ASP A 66 -10.18 8.50 5.71
CA ASP A 66 -11.57 8.76 5.35
C ASP A 66 -12.54 7.88 6.16
N MET A 67 -12.28 6.57 6.24
CA MET A 67 -13.08 5.65 7.08
C MET A 67 -13.10 6.08 8.55
N MET A 68 -11.97 6.55 9.10
CA MET A 68 -11.88 6.98 10.50
C MET A 68 -12.58 8.31 10.77
N GLU A 69 -12.72 9.18 9.77
CA GLU A 69 -13.48 10.44 9.88
C GLU A 69 -15.00 10.21 9.89
N GLU A 70 -15.48 9.08 9.35
CA GLU A 70 -16.88 8.70 9.32
C GLU A 70 -17.38 7.98 10.60
N VAL A 71 -16.49 7.68 11.56
CA VAL A 71 -16.76 6.97 12.83
C VAL A 71 -17.01 7.93 13.99
#